data_AF-A0A953MUS5-F1
#
_entry.id   AF-A0A953MUS5-F1
#
_cell.length_a   1.000
_cell.length_b   1.000
_cell.length_c   1.000
_cell.angle_alpha   90.00
_cell.angle_beta   90.00
_cell.angle_gamma   90.00
#
_symmetry.space_group_name_H-M   'P 1'
#
loop_
_entity.id
_entity.type
_entity.pdbx_description
1 polymer ?
#
loop_
_entity_poly.entity_id
_entity_poly.type
_entity_poly.pdbx_seq_one_letter_code
_entity_poly.pdbx_strand_id
1 'polypeptide(L)'
;MDILYKKLQLKEKLNYALVNLPDDLSSLFENLPLHSKLSKKLSPGLDFILTFARLKKDIDKSMPSLIKSIAAGGIIWISYPKKDSGIDSDLSRNESWSA
;
A
#
# COMPACT_ATOMS: atom_id res chain seq x y z
N MET A 1 18.55 5.56 6.37
CA MET A 1 17.22 5.09 5.92
C MET A 1 16.19 6.13 6.28
N ASP A 2 15.41 6.58 5.28
CA ASP A 2 14.37 7.61 5.41
C ASP A 2 13.39 7.30 6.56
N ILE A 3 12.89 8.34 7.25
CA ILE A 3 11.96 8.20 8.38
C ILE A 3 10.63 7.57 7.97
N LEU A 4 10.18 7.81 6.73
CA LEU A 4 8.98 7.22 6.15
C LEU A 4 9.12 5.70 6.06
N TYR A 5 10.27 5.22 5.57
CA TYR A 5 10.50 3.79 5.38
C TYR A 5 10.53 3.03 6.71
N LYS A 6 11.09 3.64 7.76
CA LYS A 6 11.04 3.08 9.12
C LYS A 6 9.61 2.97 9.64
N LYS A 7 8.78 3.99 9.41
CA LYS A 7 7.36 3.99 9.85
C LYS A 7 6.52 2.96 9.10
N LEU A 8 6.81 2.73 7.82
CA LEU A 8 6.18 1.70 7.01
C LEU A 8 6.71 0.29 7.28
N GLN A 9 7.66 0.14 8.20
CA GLN A 9 8.32 -1.13 8.54
C GLN A 9 8.99 -1.82 7.33
N LEU A 10 9.47 -1.01 6.38
CA LEU A 10 10.23 -1.52 5.24
C LEU A 10 11.61 -1.97 5.71
N LYS A 11 11.85 -3.28 5.65
CA LYS A 11 13.17 -3.90 5.90
C LYS A 11 13.99 -3.91 4.62
N GLU A 12 15.30 -4.03 4.77
CA GLU A 12 16.20 -4.25 3.64
C GLU A 12 15.90 -5.60 2.97
N LYS A 13 15.91 -5.65 1.63
CA LYS A 13 15.65 -6.85 0.80
C LYS A 13 14.23 -7.42 0.84
N LEU A 14 13.20 -6.58 0.96
CA LEU A 14 11.80 -7.00 0.82
C LEU A 14 11.32 -6.91 -0.62
N ASN A 15 10.52 -7.88 -1.05
CA ASN A 15 9.72 -7.78 -2.27
C ASN A 15 8.48 -6.94 -1.97
N TYR A 16 8.32 -5.79 -2.65
CA TYR A 16 7.12 -4.98 -2.47
C TYR A 16 6.40 -4.62 -3.76
N ALA A 17 5.10 -4.37 -3.65
CA ALA A 17 4.31 -3.80 -4.73
C ALA A 17 3.67 -2.48 -4.31
N LEU A 18 3.67 -1.53 -5.24
CA LEU A 18 2.89 -0.29 -5.16
C LEU A 18 1.73 -0.42 -6.15
N VAL A 19 0.50 -0.47 -5.64
CA VAL A 19 -0.69 -0.77 -6.44
C VAL A 19 -1.68 0.39 -6.39
N ASN A 20 -2.02 0.95 -7.55
CA ASN A 20 -3.02 2.02 -7.69
C ASN A 20 -2.68 3.30 -6.90
N LEU A 21 -1.39 3.58 -6.67
CA LEU A 21 -0.99 4.83 -5.99
C LEU A 21 -1.17 6.04 -6.93
N PRO A 22 -1.61 7.20 -6.41
CA PRO A 22 -1.45 8.49 -7.07
C PRO A 22 0.03 8.77 -7.37
N ASP A 23 0.31 9.52 -8.43
CA ASP A 23 1.68 9.78 -8.90
C ASP A 23 2.54 10.42 -7.80
N ASP A 24 2.04 11.46 -7.13
CA ASP A 24 2.73 12.15 -6.03
C ASP A 24 3.13 11.21 -4.89
N LEU A 25 2.30 10.20 -4.59
CA LEU A 25 2.57 9.22 -3.55
C LEU A 25 3.60 8.19 -4.04
N SER A 26 3.50 7.79 -5.31
CA SER A 26 4.45 6.85 -5.92
C SER A 26 5.87 7.42 -5.98
N SER A 27 6.02 8.72 -6.19
CA SER A 27 7.31 9.41 -6.25
C SER A 27 8.07 9.41 -4.92
N LEU A 28 7.37 9.24 -3.77
CA LEU A 28 8.02 9.08 -2.46
C LEU A 28 8.86 7.79 -2.35
N PHE A 29 8.65 6.85 -3.28
CA PHE A 29 9.28 5.53 -3.27
C PHE A 29 10.29 5.34 -4.40
N GLU A 30 10.51 6.34 -5.26
CA GLU A 30 11.47 6.28 -6.38
C GLU A 30 12.92 6.06 -5.90
N ASN A 31 13.25 6.55 -4.70
CA ASN A 31 14.59 6.42 -4.11
C ASN A 31 14.77 5.14 -3.26
N LEU A 32 13.86 4.16 -3.35
CA LEU A 32 14.01 2.91 -2.60
C LEU A 32 15.25 2.14 -3.11
N PRO A 33 16.18 1.75 -2.22
CA PRO A 33 17.44 1.14 -2.61
C PRO A 33 17.21 -0.16 -3.39
N LEU A 34 17.82 -0.23 -4.59
CA LEU A 34 17.71 -1.17 -5.73
C LEU A 34 17.31 -2.65 -5.53
N HIS A 35 17.22 -3.17 -4.31
CA HIS A 35 16.82 -4.56 -4.00
C HIS A 35 15.29 -4.72 -3.86
N SER A 36 14.58 -3.85 -4.55
CA SER A 36 13.29 -3.30 -4.17
C SER A 36 12.43 -3.34 -5.42
N LYS A 37 11.85 -4.51 -5.73
CA LYS A 37 11.23 -4.73 -7.04
C LYS A 37 9.88 -4.02 -7.11
N LEU A 38 9.88 -2.74 -7.48
CA LEU A 38 8.67 -1.97 -7.76
C LEU A 38 7.88 -2.63 -8.90
N SER A 39 6.88 -3.43 -8.55
CA SER A 39 6.00 -4.07 -9.53
C SER A 39 4.63 -3.40 -9.52
N LYS A 40 4.22 -2.88 -10.69
CA LYS A 40 2.83 -2.45 -10.95
C LYS A 40 1.86 -3.63 -11.09
N LYS A 41 2.38 -4.85 -11.22
CA LYS A 41 1.61 -6.10 -11.31
C LYS A 41 1.81 -6.92 -10.04
N LEU A 42 0.72 -7.42 -9.49
CA LEU A 42 0.74 -8.31 -8.34
C LEU A 42 1.33 -9.67 -8.74
N SER A 43 2.43 -10.05 -8.10
CA SER A 43 3.05 -11.37 -8.19
C SER A 43 2.97 -12.07 -6.82
N PRO A 44 2.89 -13.41 -6.75
CA PRO A 44 2.97 -14.12 -5.47
C PRO A 44 4.30 -13.87 -4.75
N GLY A 45 4.28 -13.92 -3.41
CA GLY A 45 5.47 -13.85 -2.57
C GLY A 45 5.94 -12.44 -2.19
N LEU A 46 5.03 -11.47 -2.17
CA LEU A 46 5.34 -10.10 -1.74
C LEU A 46 5.38 -10.01 -0.22
N ASP A 47 6.42 -9.38 0.33
CA ASP A 47 6.54 -9.15 1.76
C ASP A 47 5.81 -7.89 2.21
N PHE A 48 5.59 -6.95 1.28
CA PHE A 48 4.92 -5.69 1.54
C PHE A 48 4.09 -5.25 0.34
N ILE A 49 2.87 -4.77 0.57
CA ILE A 49 2.06 -4.13 -0.46
C ILE A 49 1.59 -2.79 0.09
N LEU A 50 1.80 -1.71 -0.66
CA LEU A 50 1.12 -0.45 -0.43
C LEU A 50 0.11 -0.23 -1.56
N THR A 51 -1.13 0.05 -1.19
CA THR A 51 -2.18 0.41 -2.13
C THR A 51 -2.88 1.68 -1.73
N PHE A 52 -3.60 2.29 -2.67
CA PHE A 52 -4.45 3.44 -2.41
C PHE A 52 -5.90 3.13 -2.77
N ALA A 53 -6.79 3.42 -1.84
CA ALA A 53 -8.24 3.28 -1.99
C ALA A 53 -8.93 4.59 -1.61
N ARG A 54 -10.01 4.92 -2.32
CA ARG A 54 -10.88 6.05 -1.96
C ARG A 54 -12.16 5.57 -1.32
N LEU A 55 -12.66 4.43 -1.75
CA LEU A 55 -13.92 3.88 -1.28
C LEU A 55 -13.71 2.50 -0.64
N LYS A 56 -14.50 2.15 0.38
CA LYS A 56 -14.45 0.81 1.01
C LYS A 56 -14.64 -0.31 -0.02
N LYS A 57 -15.54 -0.11 -0.99
CA LYS A 57 -15.75 -1.05 -2.10
C LYS A 57 -14.48 -1.32 -2.94
N ASP A 58 -13.58 -0.34 -3.03
CA ASP A 58 -12.32 -0.49 -3.77
C ASP A 58 -11.38 -1.45 -3.02
N ILE A 59 -11.40 -1.37 -1.68
CA ILE A 59 -10.70 -2.32 -0.80
C ILE A 59 -11.30 -3.71 -0.98
N ASP A 60 -12.61 -3.87 -0.82
CA ASP A 60 -13.29 -5.18 -0.91
C ASP A 60 -13.02 -5.86 -2.26
N LYS A 61 -13.00 -5.10 -3.35
CA LYS A 61 -12.71 -5.60 -4.70
C LYS A 61 -11.25 -6.01 -4.89
N SER A 62 -10.30 -5.26 -4.32
CA SER A 62 -8.87 -5.50 -4.54
C SER A 62 -8.27 -6.50 -3.55
N MET A 63 -8.76 -6.53 -2.32
CA MET A 63 -8.23 -7.30 -1.20
C MET A 63 -7.98 -8.79 -1.51
N PRO A 64 -8.90 -9.53 -2.18
CA PRO A 64 -8.64 -10.94 -2.51
C PRO A 64 -7.38 -11.14 -3.36
N SER A 65 -7.11 -10.22 -4.29
CA SER A 65 -5.91 -10.27 -5.13
C SER A 65 -4.66 -9.92 -4.33
N LEU A 66 -4.75 -8.95 -3.40
CA LEU A 66 -3.64 -8.56 -2.54
C LEU A 66 -3.25 -9.70 -1.58
N ILE A 67 -4.24 -10.34 -0.94
CA ILE A 67 -4.04 -11.50 -0.05
C ILE A 67 -3.42 -12.68 -0.81
N LYS A 68 -3.84 -12.93 -2.05
CA LYS A 68 -3.25 -14.01 -2.86
C LYS A 68 -1.78 -13.75 -3.22
N SER A 69 -1.36 -12.49 -3.24
CA SER A 69 -0.02 -12.09 -3.64
C SER A 69 0.94 -11.87 -2.46
N ILE A 70 0.43 -11.58 -1.27
CA ILE A 70 1.24 -11.39 -0.07
C ILE A 70 1.77 -12.75 0.45
N ALA A 71 3.03 -12.77 0.86
CA ALA A 71 3.65 -13.89 1.56
C ALA A 71 3.09 -14.01 2.99
N ALA A 72 3.23 -15.20 3.59
CA ALA A 72 2.86 -15.41 4.98
C ALA A 72 3.66 -14.47 5.90
N GLY A 73 2.96 -13.74 6.77
CA GLY A 73 3.57 -12.72 7.64
C GLY A 73 3.92 -11.40 6.94
N GLY A 74 3.57 -11.23 5.66
CA GLY A 74 3.72 -9.97 4.94
C GLY A 74 2.68 -8.93 5.36
N ILE A 75 2.93 -7.68 4.97
CA ILE A 75 2.11 -6.53 5.40
C ILE A 75 1.42 -5.88 4.20
N ILE A 76 0.12 -5.64 4.31
CA ILE A 76 -0.65 -4.83 3.35
C ILE A 76 -1.00 -3.51 4.02
N TRP A 77 -0.49 -2.41 3.46
CA TRP A 77 -0.85 -1.06 3.83
C TRP A 77 -1.86 -0.48 2.84
N ILE A 78 -2.94 0.07 3.37
CA ILE A 78 -3.94 0.80 2.59
C ILE A 78 -3.80 2.28 2.94
N SER A 79 -3.40 3.06 1.96
CA SER A 79 -3.45 4.51 1.99
C SER A 79 -4.78 5.00 1.43
N TYR A 80 -5.25 6.13 1.94
CA TYR A 80 -6.52 6.75 1.55
C TYR A 80 -6.41 8.26 1.70
N PRO A 81 -7.22 9.04 0.96
CA PRO A 81 -7.14 10.49 1.03
C PRO A 81 -7.49 10.99 2.43
N LYS A 82 -6.75 11.99 2.90
CA LYS A 82 -7.08 12.67 4.15
C LYS A 82 -8.39 13.44 3.98
N LYS A 83 -9.15 13.62 5.06
CA LYS A 83 -10.45 14.33 5.05
C LYS A 83 -10.39 15.74 4.45
N ASP A 84 -9.25 16.42 4.58
CA ASP A 84 -9.00 17.77 4.08
C ASP A 84 -8.27 17.81 2.72
N SER A 85 -8.14 16.67 2.03
CA SER A 85 -7.47 16.60 0.73
C SER A 85 -8.32 17.10 -0.46
N GLY A 86 -9.61 17.35 -0.24
CA GLY A 86 -10.56 17.70 -1.31
C GLY A 86 -10.95 16.54 -2.22
N ILE A 87 -10.45 15.33 -1.96
CA ILE A 87 -10.80 14.10 -2.68
C ILE A 87 -11.96 13.43 -1.94
N ASP A 88 -13.05 13.15 -2.67
CA ASP A 88 -14.21 12.43 -2.13
C ASP A 88 -13.84 10.98 -1.76
N SER A 89 -14.22 10.58 -0.55
CA SER A 89 -13.85 9.30 0.07
C SER A 89 -14.80 8.96 1.22
N ASP A 90 -15.20 7.70 1.29
CA ASP A 90 -15.96 7.14 2.43
C ASP A 90 -15.04 6.54 3.50
N LEU A 91 -13.72 6.60 3.29
CA LEU A 91 -12.73 6.04 4.21
C LEU A 91 -12.31 7.09 5.24
N SER A 92 -12.30 6.70 6.51
CA SER A 92 -11.74 7.53 7.57
C SER A 92 -10.98 6.70 8.59
N ARG A 93 -9.98 7.31 9.22
CA ARG A 93 -9.26 6.68 10.35
C ARG A 93 -10.21 6.33 11.51
N ASN A 94 -11.27 7.12 11.68
CA ASN A 94 -12.14 7.07 12.85
C ASN A 94 -13.36 6.16 12.64
N GLU A 95 -13.54 5.59 11.43
CA GLU A 95 -14.57 4.59 11.23
C GLU A 95 -14.13 3.27 11.90
N SER A 96 -15.06 2.62 12.59
CA SER A 96 -14.84 1.28 13.11
C SER A 96 -14.77 0.31 11.94
N TRP A 97 -13.56 -0.14 11.59
CA TRP A 97 -13.30 -1.20 10.62
C TRP A 97 -13.86 -2.52 11.15
N SER A 98 -15.17 -2.71 11.01
CA SER A 98 -15.82 -4.00 11.21
C SER A 98 -15.47 -4.84 9.98
N ALA A 99 -14.49 -5.72 10.18
CA ALA A 99 -14.17 -6.82 9.29
C ALA A 99 -15.00 -8.05 9.69
#